data_AF-A0A7K0J378-F1
#
_entry.id   AF-A0A7K0J378-F1
#
_cell.length_a   1.000
_cell.length_b   1.000
_cell.length_c   1.000
_cell.angle_alpha   90.00
_cell.angle_beta   90.00
_cell.angle_gamma   90.00
#
_symmetry.space_group_name_H-M   'P 1'
#
loop_
_entity.id
_entity.type
_entity.pdbx_description
1 polymer ?
#
loop_
_entity_poly.entity_id
_entity_poly.type
_entity_poly.pdbx_seq_one_letter_code
_entity_poly.pdbx_strand_id
1 'polypeptide(L)' 'LLKVKEEVEISQKKSLGEMKTGRDNTRVQQTLKELETAAKGSGNLMPHILAAVKAYATLGEIADVFREVFGKHTETVVL' A
#
# COMPACT_ATOMS: atom_id res chain seq x y z
N LEU A 1 -8.43 -20.04 22.36
CA LEU A 1 -7.80 -19.48 21.14
C LEU A 1 -7.75 -17.96 21.28
N LEU A 2 -6.58 -17.35 21.13
CA LEU A 2 -6.46 -15.89 21.05
C LEU A 2 -7.15 -15.42 19.77
N LYS A 3 -8.21 -14.62 19.91
CA LYS A 3 -8.95 -14.00 18.80
C LYS A 3 -8.73 -12.50 18.84
N VAL A 4 -8.55 -11.89 17.67
CA VAL A 4 -8.56 -10.43 17.56
C VAL A 4 -9.95 -9.94 17.92
N LYS A 5 -10.03 -8.93 18.79
CA LYS A 5 -11.30 -8.32 19.18
C LYS A 5 -11.79 -7.41 18.05
N GLU A 6 -13.09 -7.37 17.82
CA GLU A 6 -13.74 -6.51 16.81
C GLU A 6 -13.39 -5.03 17.01
N GLU A 7 -13.25 -4.60 18.27
CA GLU A 7 -12.84 -3.25 18.68
C GLU A 7 -11.53 -2.81 18.00
N VAL A 8 -10.59 -3.74 17.76
CA VAL A 8 -9.31 -3.45 17.10
C VAL A 8 -9.51 -3.07 15.64
N GLU A 9 -10.41 -3.78 14.94
CA GLU A 9 -10.74 -3.46 13.55
C GLU A 9 -11.41 -2.08 13.44
N ILE A 10 -12.36 -1.79 14.33
CA ILE A 10 -13.06 -0.51 14.37
C ILE A 10 -12.05 0.63 14.62
N SER A 11 -11.16 0.46 15.61
CA SER A 11 -10.14 1.46 15.92
C SER A 11 -9.18 1.65 14.75
N GLN A 12 -8.74 0.58 14.09
CA GLN A 12 -7.81 0.66 12.97
C GLN A 12 -8.45 1.36 11.76
N LYS A 13 -9.72 1.07 11.45
CA LYS A 13 -10.46 1.77 10.37
C LYS A 13 -10.58 3.25 10.65
N LYS A 14 -10.90 3.63 11.90
CA LYS A 14 -11.00 5.04 12.32
C LYS A 14 -9.65 5.75 12.16
N SER A 15 -8.58 5.22 12.72
CA SER A 15 -7.25 5.82 12.63
C SER A 15 -6.76 5.94 11.19
N LEU A 16 -7.05 4.93 10.35
CA LEU A 16 -6.72 4.99 8.92
C LEU A 16 -7.49 6.11 8.21
N GLY A 17 -8.79 6.25 8.51
CA GLY A 17 -9.63 7.33 7.96
C GLY A 17 -9.11 8.71 8.33
N GLU A 18 -8.84 8.95 9.61
CA GLU A 18 -8.29 10.22 10.11
C GLU A 18 -6.92 10.55 9.51
N MET A 19 -6.04 9.55 9.37
CA MET A 19 -4.75 9.76 8.71
C MET A 19 -4.92 10.12 7.23
N LYS A 20 -5.87 9.49 6.51
CA LYS A 20 -6.11 9.78 5.09
C LYS A 20 -6.71 11.17 4.85
N THR A 21 -7.52 11.67 5.78
CA THR A 21 -8.10 13.03 5.65
C THR A 21 -7.08 14.13 5.98
N GLY A 22 -6.13 13.87 6.89
CA GLY A 22 -5.14 14.85 7.32
C GLY A 22 -3.85 14.91 6.49
N ARG A 23 -3.61 13.96 5.58
CA ARG A 23 -2.38 13.91 4.75
C ARG A 23 -2.50 14.73 3.47
N ASP A 24 -1.34 15.05 2.89
CA ASP A 24 -1.23 15.59 1.53
C ASP A 24 -1.54 14.48 0.49
N ASN A 25 -2.81 14.42 0.07
CA ASN A 25 -3.26 13.40 -0.87
C ASN A 25 -2.68 13.57 -2.27
N THR A 26 -2.35 14.79 -2.69
CA THR A 26 -1.71 15.03 -3.99
C THR A 26 -0.30 14.46 -4.00
N ARG A 27 0.47 14.71 -2.93
CA ARG A 27 1.82 14.14 -2.78
C ARG A 27 1.80 12.61 -2.72
N VAL A 28 0.83 12.03 -2.01
CA VAL A 28 0.66 10.55 -1.99
C VAL A 28 0.45 10.02 -3.40
N GLN A 29 -0.52 10.57 -4.15
CA GLN A 29 -0.81 10.14 -5.51
C GLN A 29 0.42 10.26 -6.43
N GLN A 30 1.18 11.35 -6.30
CA GLN A 30 2.41 11.53 -7.07
C GLN A 30 3.44 10.43 -6.75
N THR A 31 3.73 10.19 -5.46
CA THR A 31 4.71 9.16 -5.07
C THR A 31 4.29 7.74 -5.46
N LEU A 32 2.99 7.44 -5.43
CA LEU A 32 2.46 6.14 -5.88
C LEU A 32 2.60 5.97 -7.40
N LYS A 33 2.39 7.03 -8.18
CA LYS A 33 2.58 7.01 -9.64
C LYS A 33 4.06 6.86 -10.03
N GLU A 34 4.96 7.50 -9.29
CA GLU A 34 6.39 7.32 -9.46
C GLU A 34 6.81 5.88 -9.12
N LEU A 35 6.25 5.30 -8.05
CA LEU A 35 6.46 3.90 -7.69
C LEU A 35 5.94 2.95 -8.77
N GLU A 36 4.75 3.20 -9.32
CA GLU A 36 4.18 2.41 -10.43
C GLU A 36 5.10 2.44 -11.65
N THR A 37 5.60 3.63 -12.00
CA THR A 37 6.54 3.81 -13.13
C THR A 37 7.84 3.05 -12.90
N ALA A 38 8.39 3.10 -11.67
CA ALA A 38 9.59 2.35 -11.31
C ALA A 38 9.34 0.82 -11.34
N ALA A 39 8.17 0.37 -10.87
CA ALA A 39 7.77 -1.04 -10.84
C ALA A 39 7.63 -1.65 -12.24
N LYS A 40 7.25 -0.85 -13.24
CA LYS A 40 7.22 -1.29 -14.66
C LYS A 40 8.62 -1.45 -15.27
N GLY A 41 9.64 -0.88 -14.64
CA GLY A 41 11.04 -1.00 -15.06
C GLY A 41 11.79 -2.11 -14.32
N SER A 42 13.12 -2.07 -14.41
CA SER A 42 14.04 -2.99 -13.72
C SER A 42 14.90 -2.30 -12.66
N GLY A 43 14.54 -1.08 -12.27
CA GLY A 43 15.27 -0.29 -11.28
C GLY A 43 15.00 -0.72 -9.83
N ASN A 44 15.76 -0.16 -8.90
CA ASN A 44 15.56 -0.40 -7.47
C ASN A 44 14.29 0.31 -6.98
N LEU A 45 13.35 -0.44 -6.41
CA LEU A 45 12.07 0.09 -5.91
C LEU A 45 12.15 0.72 -4.51
N MET A 46 13.17 0.38 -3.72
CA MET A 46 13.27 0.84 -2.32
C MET A 46 13.21 2.36 -2.13
N PRO A 47 13.88 3.19 -2.95
CA PRO A 47 13.76 4.65 -2.84
C PRO A 47 12.33 5.15 -3.03
N HIS A 48 11.58 4.56 -3.96
CA HIS A 48 10.20 4.93 -4.27
C HIS A 48 9.22 4.47 -3.17
N ILE A 49 9.44 3.28 -2.60
CA ILE A 49 8.68 2.81 -1.44
C ILE A 49 8.89 3.75 -0.26
N LEU A 50 10.14 4.14 0.03
CA LEU A 50 10.44 5.08 1.10
C LEU A 50 9.81 6.46 0.87
N ALA A 51 9.77 6.93 -0.39
CA ALA A 51 9.09 8.17 -0.74
C ALA A 51 7.58 8.09 -0.47
N ALA A 52 6.92 7.01 -0.89
CA ALA A 52 5.50 6.78 -0.65
C ALA A 52 5.17 6.70 0.85
N VAL A 53 5.96 5.95 1.63
CA VAL A 53 5.79 5.86 3.09
C VAL A 53 5.97 7.21 3.76
N LYS A 54 6.98 8.00 3.37
CA LYS A 54 7.19 9.38 3.88
C LYS A 54 6.08 10.34 3.50
N ALA A 55 5.37 10.07 2.40
CA ALA A 55 4.16 10.80 2.02
C ALA A 55 2.90 10.33 2.77
N TYR A 56 3.01 9.36 3.70
CA TYR A 56 1.88 8.72 4.37
C TYR A 56 0.98 7.90 3.45
N ALA A 57 1.55 7.28 2.41
CA ALA A 57 0.89 6.19 1.71
C ALA A 57 0.77 4.97 2.64
N THR A 58 -0.37 4.29 2.56
CA THR A 58 -0.65 3.10 3.36
C THR A 58 -0.04 1.85 2.72
N LEU A 59 0.18 0.81 3.52
CA LEU A 59 0.61 -0.50 2.99
C LEU A 59 -0.33 -1.02 1.90
N GLY A 60 -1.64 -0.83 2.08
CA GLY A 60 -2.65 -1.21 1.10
C GLY A 60 -2.43 -0.52 -0.25
N GLU A 61 -2.26 0.80 -0.25
CA GLU A 61 -2.07 1.60 -1.47
C GLU A 61 -0.77 1.25 -2.21
N ILE A 62 0.32 1.01 -1.47
CA ILE A 62 1.59 0.56 -2.06
C ILE A 62 1.43 -0.85 -2.66
N ALA A 63 0.74 -1.75 -1.95
CA ALA A 63 0.48 -3.09 -2.45
C ALA A 63 -0.51 -3.09 -3.63
N ASP A 64 -1.45 -2.15 -3.70
CA ASP A 64 -2.35 -1.96 -4.84
C ASP A 64 -1.53 -1.66 -6.10
N VAL A 65 -0.59 -0.72 -6.04
CA VAL A 65 0.34 -0.41 -7.16
C VAL A 65 1.07 -1.66 -7.64
N PHE A 66 1.61 -2.47 -6.72
CA PHE A 66 2.29 -3.70 -7.12
C PHE A 66 1.35 -4.75 -7.70
N ARG A 67 0.11 -4.85 -7.21
CA ARG A 67 -0.89 -5.77 -7.77
C ARG A 67 -1.35 -5.34 -9.16
N GLU A 68 -1.36 -4.04 -9.45
CA GLU A 68 -1.65 -3.53 -10.79
C GLU A 68 -0.52 -3.83 -11.78
N VAL A 69 0.74 -3.72 -11.35
CA VAL A 69 1.90 -3.93 -12.23
C VAL A 69 2.28 -5.41 -12.38
N PHE A 70 2.32 -6.16 -11.28
CA PHE A 70 2.82 -7.54 -11.24
C PHE A 70 1.70 -8.59 -11.17
N GLY A 71 0.46 -8.18 -10.94
CA GLY A 71 -0.64 -9.09 -10.66
C GLY A 71 -0.60 -9.64 -9.23
N LYS A 72 -1.39 -10.69 -8.99
CA LYS A 72 -1.44 -11.41 -7.71
C LYS A 72 -0.90 -12.81 -7.92
N HIS A 73 -0.14 -13.32 -6.97
CA HIS A 73 0.22 -14.73 -6.97
C HIS A 73 -1.03 -15.59 -6.77
N THR A 74 -1.18 -16.63 -7.60
CA THR A 74 -2.23 -17.64 -7.48
C THR A 74 -1.55 -18.99 -7.32
N GLU A 75 -1.83 -19.68 -6.21
CA GLU A 75 -1.31 -21.03 -5.98
C GLU A 75 -1.78 -21.97 -7.11
N THR A 76 -0.83 -22.65 -7.75
CA THR A 76 -1.14 -23.68 -8.74
C THR A 76 -1.27 -25.00 -8.01
N VAL A 77 -2.49 -25.48 -7.79
CA VAL A 77 -2.73 -26.82 -7.27
C VAL A 77 -2.50 -27.80 -8.41
N VAL A 78 -1.36 -28.49 -8.38
CA VAL A 78 -1.09 -29.63 -9.28
C VAL A 78 -1.75 -30.86 -8.64
N LEU A 79 -2.77 -31.41 -9.29
CA LEU A 79 -3.45 -32.65 -8.90
C LEU A 79 -2.68 -33.88 -9.38
#